data_AF-A0A165QNZ4-F1
#
_entry.id   AF-A0A165QNZ4-F1
#
_cell.length_a   1.000
_cell.length_b   1.000
_cell.length_c   1.000
_cell.angle_alpha   90.00
_cell.angle_beta   90.00
_cell.angle_gamma   90.00
#
_symmetry.space_group_name_H-M   'P 1'
#
loop_
_entity.id
_entity.type
_entity.pdbx_description
1 polymer ?
#
loop_
_entity_poly.entity_id
_entity_poly.type
_entity_poly.pdbx_seq_one_letter_code
_entity_poly.pdbx_strand_id
1 'polypeptide(L)'
;MKNYVDEISANVRLEEGSAVIEQLLLECYFSPGISTKELARKTLLPVPVAAAIKKELVKAGALTQENGTRCSRAGTAWIEQELGYGGINKSLYLKLTAGDADWKVELADVVSELQEIFLLRPQVDVRIDQSKCTAETSLRRAVLCLKQQTLIGKRVLCIGDDDLVSVSLSFLLRKLFPEGHSKTRIDVVDIDERFLSYIGETAARERLPIHCRRWDLRQPLAEEWQGQYDCFFTDPPYTLQGMTLFLSRGISGLKKRKGAPIFLSFAHKSPEFMLAMQREFVRMGLMVSATFPRFNEYEGAEMIANRSQMIVLKTTEQTRSEYAGAFEDALYTGEVKRTLRTYRCQQCGEAVYVGFQGDVPTIEQLKNQGCPRCKNDTFQLIEKKSV
;
A
#
# COMPACT_ATOMS: atom_id res chain seq x y z
N MET A 1 -21.00 -17.80 14.36
CA MET A 1 -20.90 -18.41 13.01
C MET A 1 -19.61 -19.23 12.96
N LYS A 2 -19.57 -20.34 12.22
CA LYS A 2 -18.39 -21.22 12.17
C LYS A 2 -17.24 -20.51 11.44
N ASN A 3 -16.10 -20.28 12.10
CA ASN A 3 -14.90 -19.72 11.46
C ASN A 3 -13.93 -20.86 11.11
N TYR A 4 -13.89 -21.23 9.84
CA TYR A 4 -13.02 -22.31 9.37
C TYR A 4 -11.53 -22.01 9.60
N VAL A 5 -11.08 -20.76 9.47
CA VAL A 5 -9.67 -20.44 9.65
C VAL A 5 -9.22 -20.71 11.08
N ASP A 6 -10.01 -20.29 12.08
CA ASP A 6 -9.66 -20.49 13.49
C ASP A 6 -9.74 -21.97 13.88
N GLU A 7 -10.79 -22.67 13.44
CA GLU A 7 -10.99 -24.10 13.73
C GLU A 7 -9.85 -24.97 13.15
N ILE A 8 -9.45 -24.72 11.91
CA ILE A 8 -8.37 -25.50 11.27
C ILE A 8 -7.00 -25.11 11.85
N SER A 9 -6.79 -23.83 12.18
CA SER A 9 -5.54 -23.38 12.82
C SER A 9 -5.32 -24.02 14.18
N ALA A 10 -6.39 -24.38 14.91
CA ALA A 10 -6.28 -25.09 16.18
C ALA A 10 -5.85 -26.56 16.02
N ASN A 11 -6.11 -27.16 14.86
CA ASN A 11 -5.88 -28.59 14.61
C ASN A 11 -4.62 -28.87 13.77
N VAL A 12 -4.08 -27.86 13.10
CA VAL A 12 -2.89 -27.98 12.24
C VAL A 12 -1.83 -26.98 12.68
N ARG A 13 -0.63 -27.47 13.00
CA ARG A 13 0.52 -26.61 13.25
C ARG A 13 1.00 -26.01 11.93
N LEU A 14 0.75 -24.72 11.73
CA LEU A 14 1.11 -23.99 10.52
C LEU A 14 2.26 -23.01 10.80
N GLU A 15 3.43 -23.27 10.21
CA GLU A 15 4.58 -22.39 10.36
C GLU A 15 4.40 -21.11 9.54
N GLU A 16 3.70 -21.22 8.40
CA GLU A 16 3.39 -20.18 7.43
C GLU A 16 2.30 -19.20 7.92
N GLY A 17 1.60 -19.54 9.01
CA GLY A 17 0.51 -18.75 9.59
C GLY A 17 -0.87 -19.13 9.06
N SER A 18 -1.92 -18.73 9.78
CA SER A 18 -3.31 -19.13 9.50
C SER A 18 -3.88 -18.61 8.17
N ALA A 19 -3.28 -17.56 7.60
CA ALA A 19 -3.72 -16.98 6.35
C ALA A 19 -3.74 -18.00 5.19
N VAL A 20 -2.84 -18.99 5.20
CA VAL A 20 -2.75 -20.01 4.14
C VAL A 20 -4.01 -20.90 4.05
N ILE A 21 -4.78 -21.03 5.13
CA ILE A 21 -6.07 -21.75 5.14
C ILE A 21 -7.08 -21.00 4.27
N GLU A 22 -7.12 -19.67 4.42
CA GLU A 22 -7.97 -18.81 3.60
C GLU A 22 -7.57 -18.88 2.13
N GLN A 23 -6.26 -18.81 1.84
CA GLN A 23 -5.75 -18.92 0.47
C GLN A 23 -6.16 -20.25 -0.17
N LEU A 24 -6.03 -21.37 0.56
CA LEU A 24 -6.40 -22.70 0.08
C LEU A 24 -7.92 -22.79 -0.21
N LEU A 25 -8.76 -22.23 0.67
CA LEU A 25 -10.21 -22.14 0.45
C LEU A 25 -10.55 -21.34 -0.81
N LEU A 26 -9.89 -20.19 -1.02
CA LEU A 26 -10.10 -19.36 -2.19
C LEU A 26 -9.65 -20.07 -3.48
N GLU A 27 -8.54 -20.81 -3.47
CA GLU A 27 -8.13 -21.62 -4.62
C GLU A 27 -9.16 -22.70 -4.97
N CYS A 28 -9.77 -23.36 -3.98
CA CYS A 28 -10.87 -24.29 -4.22
C CYS A 28 -12.13 -23.62 -4.76
N TYR A 29 -12.40 -22.37 -4.36
CA TYR A 29 -13.56 -21.59 -4.80
C TYR A 29 -13.43 -21.11 -6.25
N PHE A 30 -12.24 -20.66 -6.64
CA PHE A 30 -11.96 -20.17 -8.00
C PHE A 30 -11.53 -21.26 -8.98
N SER A 31 -11.10 -22.43 -8.49
CA SER A 31 -10.71 -23.59 -9.32
C SER A 31 -11.34 -24.89 -8.80
N PRO A 32 -12.66 -25.09 -8.97
CA PRO A 32 -13.33 -26.31 -8.50
C PRO A 32 -12.77 -27.58 -9.18
N GLY A 33 -12.43 -28.60 -8.39
CA GLY A 33 -11.80 -29.83 -8.90
C GLY A 33 -10.26 -29.79 -8.88
N ILE A 34 -9.67 -28.79 -8.23
CA ILE A 34 -8.21 -28.67 -8.10
C ILE A 34 -7.58 -29.85 -7.33
N SER A 35 -6.42 -30.30 -7.82
CA SER A 35 -5.66 -31.38 -7.19
C SER A 35 -4.91 -30.89 -5.96
N THR A 36 -4.59 -31.78 -5.01
CA THR A 36 -3.79 -31.42 -3.82
C THR A 36 -2.40 -30.90 -4.20
N LYS A 37 -1.79 -31.45 -5.26
CA LYS A 37 -0.48 -31.01 -5.76
C LYS A 37 -0.56 -29.59 -6.31
N GLU A 38 -1.64 -29.27 -7.01
CA GLU A 38 -1.85 -27.94 -7.56
C GLU A 38 -2.20 -26.91 -6.47
N LEU A 39 -2.99 -27.29 -5.46
CA LEU A 39 -3.22 -26.48 -4.26
C LEU A 39 -1.90 -26.12 -3.56
N ALA A 40 -1.05 -27.12 -3.32
CA ALA A 40 0.27 -26.92 -2.73
C ALA A 40 1.13 -25.95 -3.56
N ARG A 41 1.14 -26.12 -4.90
CA ARG A 41 1.88 -25.23 -5.82
C ARG A 41 1.40 -23.78 -5.73
N LYS A 42 0.09 -23.55 -5.75
CA LYS A 42 -0.49 -22.20 -5.74
C LYS A 42 -0.36 -21.50 -4.38
N THR A 43 -0.43 -22.26 -3.29
CA THR A 43 -0.28 -21.73 -1.92
C THR A 43 1.17 -21.71 -1.43
N LEU A 44 2.12 -22.17 -2.24
CA LEU A 44 3.54 -22.32 -1.88
C LEU A 44 3.77 -23.18 -0.64
N LEU A 45 2.87 -24.13 -0.39
CA LEU A 45 2.95 -25.05 0.74
C LEU A 45 3.61 -26.38 0.33
N PRO A 46 4.32 -27.05 1.24
CA PRO A 46 4.65 -28.45 1.07
C PRO A 46 3.36 -29.27 0.87
N VAL A 47 3.40 -30.24 -0.05
CA VAL A 47 2.23 -31.11 -0.35
C VAL A 47 1.61 -31.75 0.92
N PRO A 48 2.38 -32.25 1.90
CA PRO A 48 1.82 -32.81 3.13
C PRO A 48 1.04 -31.78 3.96
N VAL A 49 1.50 -30.53 4.01
CA VAL A 49 0.84 -29.45 4.76
C VAL A 49 -0.48 -29.06 4.08
N ALA A 50 -0.45 -28.87 2.76
CA ALA A 50 -1.67 -28.60 1.98
C ALA A 50 -2.69 -29.75 2.11
N ALA A 51 -2.22 -31.01 2.12
CA ALA A 51 -3.08 -32.17 2.32
C ALA A 51 -3.71 -32.21 3.73
N ALA A 52 -2.95 -31.85 4.77
CA ALA A 52 -3.44 -31.78 6.14
C ALA A 52 -4.52 -30.70 6.30
N ILE A 53 -4.27 -29.47 5.82
CA ILE A 53 -5.27 -28.38 5.83
C ILE A 53 -6.53 -28.81 5.10
N LYS A 54 -6.38 -29.37 3.88
CA LYS A 54 -7.50 -29.87 3.09
C LYS A 54 -8.33 -30.90 3.85
N LYS A 55 -7.68 -31.87 4.51
CA LYS A 55 -8.37 -32.93 5.26
C LYS A 55 -9.21 -32.35 6.41
N GLU A 56 -8.67 -31.39 7.15
CA GLU A 56 -9.42 -30.73 8.22
C GLU A 56 -10.56 -29.87 7.67
N LEU A 57 -10.38 -29.19 6.53
CA LEU A 57 -11.47 -28.46 5.86
C LEU A 57 -12.59 -29.37 5.34
N VAL A 58 -12.27 -30.57 4.86
CA VAL A 58 -13.26 -31.59 4.48
C VAL A 58 -14.02 -32.07 5.71
N LYS A 59 -13.31 -32.38 6.81
CA LYS A 59 -13.90 -32.78 8.10
C LYS A 59 -14.81 -31.70 8.67
N ALA A 60 -14.42 -30.43 8.54
CA ALA A 60 -15.22 -29.28 8.97
C ALA A 60 -16.43 -29.01 8.05
N GLY A 61 -16.52 -29.66 6.89
CA GLY A 61 -17.61 -29.50 5.93
C GLY A 61 -17.46 -28.30 4.99
N ALA A 62 -16.29 -27.64 4.95
CA ALA A 62 -16.02 -26.52 4.04
C ALA A 62 -15.71 -26.99 2.61
N LEU A 63 -15.04 -28.15 2.48
CA LEU A 63 -14.65 -28.74 1.21
C LEU A 63 -15.25 -30.14 1.02
N THR A 64 -15.37 -30.58 -0.23
CA THR A 64 -15.68 -31.97 -0.61
C THR A 64 -14.61 -32.53 -1.53
N GLN A 65 -14.42 -33.86 -1.45
CA GLN A 65 -13.44 -34.60 -2.26
C GLN A 65 -14.18 -35.57 -3.18
N GLU A 66 -14.10 -35.32 -4.48
CA GLU A 66 -14.64 -36.16 -5.55
C GLU A 66 -13.56 -36.28 -6.65
N ASN A 67 -13.88 -35.91 -7.90
CA ASN A 67 -12.92 -35.68 -8.99
C ASN A 67 -12.13 -34.37 -8.73
N GLY A 68 -11.26 -34.41 -7.72
CA GLY A 68 -10.55 -33.25 -7.19
C GLY A 68 -11.23 -32.61 -5.98
N THR A 69 -10.69 -31.49 -5.52
CA THR A 69 -11.17 -30.77 -4.32
C THR A 69 -12.02 -29.58 -4.75
N ARG A 70 -13.17 -29.36 -4.10
CA ARG A 70 -14.05 -28.21 -4.36
C ARG A 70 -14.72 -27.73 -3.08
N CYS A 71 -15.21 -26.49 -3.08
CA CYS A 71 -16.01 -25.98 -1.97
C CYS A 71 -17.36 -26.69 -1.87
N SER A 72 -17.77 -27.03 -0.65
CA SER A 72 -19.13 -27.46 -0.37
C SER A 72 -20.08 -26.25 -0.47
N ARG A 73 -21.41 -26.49 -0.43
CA ARG A 73 -22.38 -25.40 -0.36
C ARG A 73 -22.15 -24.48 0.86
N ALA A 74 -21.79 -25.07 2.01
CA ALA A 74 -21.50 -24.32 3.23
C ALA A 74 -20.18 -23.54 3.12
N GLY A 75 -19.14 -24.12 2.51
CA GLY A 75 -17.86 -23.44 2.25
C GLY A 75 -18.02 -22.26 1.31
N THR A 76 -18.74 -22.44 0.20
CA THR A 76 -19.06 -21.37 -0.76
C THR A 76 -19.83 -20.24 -0.08
N ALA A 77 -20.89 -20.56 0.68
CA ALA A 77 -21.66 -19.54 1.41
C ALA A 77 -20.79 -18.76 2.40
N TRP A 78 -19.89 -19.43 3.12
CA TRP A 78 -18.98 -18.77 4.05
C TRP A 78 -17.97 -17.85 3.34
N ILE A 79 -17.37 -18.28 2.23
CA ILE A 79 -16.48 -17.44 1.42
C ILE A 79 -17.23 -16.20 0.90
N GLU A 80 -18.45 -16.38 0.42
CA GLU A 80 -19.24 -15.30 -0.14
C GLU A 80 -19.73 -14.31 0.93
N GLN A 81 -20.19 -14.80 2.09
CA GLN A 81 -20.80 -13.99 3.15
C GLN A 81 -19.81 -13.46 4.19
N GLU A 82 -18.83 -14.27 4.59
CA GLU A 82 -17.89 -13.93 5.66
C GLU A 82 -16.59 -13.34 5.12
N LEU A 83 -16.02 -13.92 4.06
CA LEU A 83 -14.84 -13.35 3.40
C LEU A 83 -15.19 -12.23 2.41
N GLY A 84 -16.47 -12.04 2.10
CA GLY A 84 -16.95 -10.94 1.24
C GLY A 84 -16.70 -11.16 -0.25
N TYR A 85 -16.66 -12.41 -0.71
CA TYR A 85 -16.52 -12.74 -2.13
C TYR A 85 -17.85 -12.90 -2.87
N GLY A 86 -18.99 -12.65 -2.21
CA GLY A 86 -20.32 -12.73 -2.81
C GLY A 86 -20.49 -11.67 -3.91
N GLY A 87 -21.01 -12.09 -5.06
CA GLY A 87 -21.23 -11.18 -6.21
C GLY A 87 -19.96 -10.78 -6.97
N ILE A 88 -18.80 -11.37 -6.65
CA ILE A 88 -17.56 -11.07 -7.36
C ILE A 88 -17.63 -11.48 -8.83
N ASN A 89 -17.12 -10.63 -9.72
CA ASN A 89 -16.82 -11.00 -11.09
C ASN A 89 -15.62 -11.96 -11.12
N LYS A 90 -15.92 -13.27 -11.05
CA LYS A 90 -14.90 -14.35 -11.02
C LYS A 90 -13.98 -14.32 -12.23
N SER A 91 -14.52 -14.01 -13.42
CA SER A 91 -13.74 -13.95 -14.65
C SER A 91 -12.68 -12.85 -14.56
N LEU A 92 -13.08 -11.63 -14.17
CA LEU A 92 -12.15 -10.53 -13.99
C LEU A 92 -11.13 -10.81 -12.87
N TYR A 93 -11.58 -11.35 -11.73
CA TYR A 93 -10.69 -11.72 -10.63
C TYR A 93 -9.59 -12.69 -11.09
N LEU A 94 -9.98 -13.76 -11.81
CA LEU A 94 -9.04 -14.76 -12.32
C LEU A 94 -8.03 -14.15 -13.30
N LYS A 95 -8.49 -13.28 -14.20
CA LYS A 95 -7.59 -12.54 -15.10
C LYS A 95 -6.60 -11.68 -14.30
N LEU A 96 -7.09 -10.82 -13.41
CA LEU A 96 -6.23 -9.89 -12.67
C LEU A 96 -5.26 -10.57 -11.71
N THR A 97 -5.58 -11.78 -11.23
CA THR A 97 -4.71 -12.55 -10.34
C THR A 97 -3.77 -13.50 -11.08
N ALA A 98 -3.99 -13.73 -12.38
CA ALA A 98 -3.04 -14.45 -13.23
C ALA A 98 -1.70 -13.68 -13.36
N GLY A 99 -0.61 -14.42 -13.58
CA GLY A 99 0.74 -13.87 -13.63
C GLY A 99 1.04 -13.05 -14.89
N ASP A 100 0.25 -13.26 -15.94
CA ASP A 100 0.48 -12.87 -17.34
C ASP A 100 -0.60 -11.95 -17.92
N ALA A 101 -1.68 -11.67 -17.17
CA ALA A 101 -2.72 -10.77 -17.65
C ALA A 101 -2.25 -9.30 -17.68
N ASP A 102 -2.55 -8.62 -18.78
CA ASP A 102 -2.39 -7.18 -18.88
C ASP A 102 -3.54 -6.47 -18.15
N TRP A 103 -3.34 -6.23 -16.86
CA TRP A 103 -4.30 -5.53 -16.01
C TRP A 103 -4.68 -4.16 -16.57
N LYS A 104 -3.82 -3.52 -17.38
CA LYS A 104 -4.13 -2.21 -17.98
C LYS A 104 -5.26 -2.33 -18.99
N VAL A 105 -5.31 -3.43 -19.75
CA VAL A 105 -6.38 -3.68 -20.72
C VAL A 105 -7.69 -3.97 -20.00
N GLU A 106 -7.66 -4.84 -18.99
CA GLU A 106 -8.87 -5.23 -18.25
C GLU A 106 -9.46 -4.12 -17.37
N LEU A 107 -8.65 -3.11 -17.03
CA LEU A 107 -9.02 -1.97 -16.18
C LEU A 107 -8.89 -0.63 -16.91
N ALA A 108 -8.92 -0.60 -18.24
CA ALA A 108 -8.71 0.62 -19.01
C ALA A 108 -9.74 1.72 -18.68
N ASP A 109 -11.00 1.34 -18.45
CA ASP A 109 -12.04 2.26 -18.01
C ASP A 109 -11.76 2.82 -16.61
N VAL A 110 -11.33 1.96 -15.68
CA VAL A 110 -10.96 2.38 -14.32
C VAL A 110 -9.76 3.33 -14.33
N VAL A 111 -8.77 3.10 -15.21
CA VAL A 111 -7.64 4.02 -15.39
C VAL A 111 -8.13 5.39 -15.85
N SER A 112 -9.01 5.45 -16.85
CA SER A 112 -9.55 6.71 -17.36
C SER A 112 -10.29 7.50 -16.26
N GLU A 113 -11.16 6.83 -15.49
CA GLU A 113 -11.85 7.47 -14.37
C GLU A 113 -10.87 7.99 -13.29
N LEU A 114 -9.85 7.20 -12.96
CA LEU A 114 -8.83 7.62 -11.99
C LEU A 114 -7.99 8.77 -12.53
N GLN A 115 -7.71 8.86 -13.83
CA GLN A 115 -6.97 9.98 -14.40
C GLN A 115 -7.73 11.30 -14.19
N GLU A 116 -9.05 11.33 -14.36
CA GLU A 116 -9.87 12.52 -14.10
C GLU A 116 -9.81 12.94 -12.62
N ILE A 117 -9.84 11.97 -11.70
CA ILE A 117 -9.65 12.22 -10.27
C ILE A 117 -8.23 12.78 -10.01
N PHE A 118 -7.20 12.14 -10.54
CA PHE A 118 -5.81 12.54 -10.30
C PHE A 118 -5.50 13.94 -10.83
N LEU A 119 -6.17 14.42 -11.89
CA LEU A 119 -6.03 15.79 -12.39
C LEU A 119 -6.51 16.84 -11.39
N LEU A 120 -7.51 16.51 -10.56
CA LEU A 120 -8.12 17.41 -9.58
C LEU A 120 -7.49 17.31 -8.18
N ARG A 121 -6.52 16.41 -7.98
CA ARG A 121 -5.90 16.21 -6.66
C ARG A 121 -5.11 17.46 -6.21
N PRO A 122 -4.95 17.67 -4.88
CA PRO A 122 -4.15 18.75 -4.36
C PRO A 122 -2.71 18.79 -4.92
N GLN A 123 -2.12 19.99 -4.96
CA GLN A 123 -0.71 20.13 -5.29
C GLN A 123 0.18 19.63 -4.15
N VAL A 124 1.27 18.96 -4.50
CA VAL A 124 2.20 18.38 -3.53
C VAL A 124 2.85 19.43 -2.66
N ASP A 125 3.02 19.11 -1.38
CA ASP A 125 3.86 19.83 -0.45
C ASP A 125 5.19 19.09 -0.27
N VAL A 126 6.19 19.53 -1.01
CA VAL A 126 7.54 18.94 -0.98
C VAL A 126 8.23 19.05 0.39
N ARG A 127 7.71 19.86 1.33
CA ARG A 127 8.27 19.98 2.70
C ARG A 127 8.00 18.73 3.53
N ILE A 128 6.94 18.00 3.20
CA ILE A 128 6.57 16.73 3.82
C ILE A 128 6.85 15.54 2.88
N ASP A 129 7.80 15.71 1.95
CA ASP A 129 8.24 14.71 0.97
C ASP A 129 7.14 14.16 0.03
N GLN A 130 6.01 14.87 -0.14
CA GLN A 130 4.95 14.45 -1.06
C GLN A 130 5.42 14.42 -2.52
N SER A 131 4.88 13.48 -3.29
CA SER A 131 5.16 13.31 -4.71
C SER A 131 3.95 12.81 -5.48
N LYS A 132 3.88 13.10 -6.78
CA LYS A 132 2.72 12.79 -7.60
C LYS A 132 2.90 11.46 -8.31
N CYS A 133 2.48 10.31 -7.76
CA CYS A 133 2.46 9.09 -8.58
C CYS A 133 1.40 9.19 -9.69
N THR A 134 1.55 8.44 -10.78
CA THR A 134 0.52 8.36 -11.83
C THR A 134 -0.69 7.54 -11.38
N ALA A 135 -1.85 7.74 -12.02
CA ALA A 135 -3.06 6.94 -11.77
C ALA A 135 -2.82 5.44 -12.01
N GLU A 136 -2.04 5.10 -13.05
CA GLU A 136 -1.64 3.72 -13.35
C GLU A 136 -0.81 3.13 -12.23
N THR A 137 0.11 3.90 -11.64
CA THR A 137 0.92 3.43 -10.50
C THR A 137 0.03 3.10 -9.30
N SER A 138 -0.90 3.98 -8.96
CA SER A 138 -1.81 3.79 -7.84
C SER A 138 -2.72 2.57 -8.05
N LEU A 139 -3.28 2.42 -9.26
CA LEU A 139 -4.08 1.24 -9.62
C LEU A 139 -3.25 -0.05 -9.64
N ARG A 140 -2.00 0.00 -10.10
CA ARG A 140 -1.08 -1.15 -10.07
C ARG A 140 -0.81 -1.61 -8.63
N ARG A 141 -0.68 -0.69 -7.67
CA ARG A 141 -0.57 -1.02 -6.23
C ARG A 141 -1.84 -1.71 -5.73
N ALA A 142 -3.02 -1.26 -6.15
CA ALA A 142 -4.29 -1.93 -5.83
C ALA A 142 -4.40 -3.34 -6.41
N VAL A 143 -3.96 -3.55 -7.67
CA VAL A 143 -3.90 -4.90 -8.28
C VAL A 143 -2.91 -5.79 -7.52
N LEU A 144 -1.78 -5.26 -7.06
CA LEU A 144 -0.84 -6.00 -6.22
C LEU A 144 -1.49 -6.40 -4.87
N CYS A 145 -2.30 -5.53 -4.28
CA CYS A 145 -3.11 -5.84 -3.08
C CYS A 145 -4.05 -7.04 -3.32
N LEU A 146 -4.74 -7.05 -4.45
CA LEU A 146 -5.61 -8.14 -4.87
C LEU A 146 -4.81 -9.45 -5.05
N LYS A 147 -3.64 -9.39 -5.71
CA LYS A 147 -2.75 -10.54 -5.90
C LYS A 147 -2.20 -11.11 -4.60
N GLN A 148 -2.03 -10.29 -3.57
CA GLN A 148 -1.66 -10.75 -2.22
C GLN A 148 -2.87 -11.20 -1.38
N GLN A 149 -4.08 -11.28 -1.97
CA GLN A 149 -5.33 -11.72 -1.33
C GLN A 149 -5.64 -10.93 -0.03
N THR A 150 -5.32 -9.64 -0.01
CA THR A 150 -5.46 -8.79 1.17
C THR A 150 -6.35 -7.55 0.95
N LEU A 151 -7.15 -7.56 -0.12
CA LEU A 151 -8.10 -6.50 -0.47
C LEU A 151 -9.55 -6.83 -0.07
N ILE A 152 -10.06 -7.96 -0.56
CA ILE A 152 -11.48 -8.33 -0.44
C ILE A 152 -11.78 -8.80 0.98
N GLY A 153 -12.80 -8.21 1.62
CA GLY A 153 -13.20 -8.51 3.00
C GLY A 153 -12.19 -8.10 4.06
N LYS A 154 -11.19 -7.29 3.70
CA LYS A 154 -10.08 -6.90 4.59
C LYS A 154 -10.21 -5.47 5.11
N ARG A 155 -9.47 -5.19 6.18
CA ARG A 155 -9.21 -3.83 6.67
C ARG A 155 -7.84 -3.38 6.19
N VAL A 156 -7.80 -2.40 5.29
CA VAL A 156 -6.58 -1.85 4.71
C VAL A 156 -6.29 -0.48 5.32
N LEU A 157 -5.05 -0.25 5.75
CA LEU A 157 -4.58 1.06 6.23
C LEU A 157 -3.68 1.71 5.17
N CYS A 158 -3.95 2.96 4.79
CA CYS A 158 -3.00 3.80 4.04
C CYS A 158 -2.35 4.79 5.01
N ILE A 159 -1.01 4.74 5.11
CA ILE A 159 -0.20 5.61 5.95
C ILE A 159 0.52 6.60 5.05
N GLY A 160 -0.02 7.83 5.00
CA GLY A 160 0.18 8.73 3.88
C GLY A 160 -0.63 8.26 2.66
N ASP A 161 -1.30 9.17 1.96
CA ASP A 161 -2.07 8.82 0.75
C ASP A 161 -2.18 9.96 -0.29
N ASP A 162 -1.10 10.73 -0.47
CA ASP A 162 -0.97 11.71 -1.56
C ASP A 162 -1.04 11.05 -2.96
N ASP A 163 -0.71 9.76 -3.01
CA ASP A 163 -0.82 8.88 -4.18
C ASP A 163 -2.23 8.31 -4.43
N LEU A 164 -3.21 8.65 -3.58
CA LEU A 164 -4.62 8.22 -3.71
C LEU A 164 -4.80 6.69 -3.86
N VAL A 165 -3.96 5.90 -3.20
CA VAL A 165 -4.04 4.43 -3.24
C VAL A 165 -5.36 3.96 -2.64
N SER A 166 -5.89 4.64 -1.61
CA SER A 166 -7.21 4.33 -1.06
C SER A 166 -8.33 4.42 -2.10
N VAL A 167 -8.27 5.42 -2.99
CA VAL A 167 -9.23 5.62 -4.07
C VAL A 167 -9.07 4.51 -5.11
N SER A 168 -7.85 4.21 -5.56
CA SER A 168 -7.62 3.12 -6.52
C SER A 168 -8.03 1.74 -6.00
N LEU A 169 -7.80 1.44 -4.72
CA LEU A 169 -8.29 0.21 -4.07
C LEU A 169 -9.83 0.11 -4.14
N SER A 170 -10.51 1.23 -3.90
CA SER A 170 -11.97 1.29 -3.90
C SER A 170 -12.57 1.19 -5.31
N PHE A 171 -11.95 1.82 -6.30
CA PHE A 171 -12.34 1.71 -7.70
C PHE A 171 -12.16 0.29 -8.24
N LEU A 172 -11.05 -0.37 -7.87
CA LEU A 172 -10.84 -1.78 -8.19
C LEU A 172 -11.91 -2.68 -7.55
N LEU A 173 -12.27 -2.44 -6.29
CA LEU A 173 -13.37 -3.15 -5.63
C LEU A 173 -14.70 -2.95 -6.37
N ARG A 174 -15.04 -1.71 -6.73
CA ARG A 174 -16.26 -1.41 -7.48
C ARG A 174 -16.30 -2.16 -8.81
N LYS A 175 -15.17 -2.22 -9.54
CA LYS A 175 -15.06 -2.98 -10.79
C LYS A 175 -15.19 -4.49 -10.59
N LEU A 176 -14.68 -5.03 -9.49
CA LEU A 176 -14.80 -6.46 -9.15
C LEU A 176 -16.21 -6.84 -8.67
N PHE A 177 -16.97 -5.90 -8.11
CA PHE A 177 -18.30 -6.13 -7.53
C PHE A 177 -19.32 -5.13 -8.10
N PRO A 178 -19.86 -5.39 -9.31
CA PRO A 178 -20.81 -4.47 -9.96
C PRO A 178 -22.07 -4.18 -9.14
N GLU A 179 -22.52 -5.15 -8.33
CA GLU A 179 -23.69 -5.04 -7.44
C GLU A 179 -23.34 -4.42 -6.07
N GLY A 180 -22.09 -4.01 -5.87
CA GLY A 180 -21.58 -3.41 -4.63
C GLY A 180 -20.87 -4.39 -3.69
N HIS A 181 -20.06 -3.82 -2.78
CA HIS A 181 -19.27 -4.55 -1.79
C HIS A 181 -19.24 -3.78 -0.46
N SER A 182 -19.45 -4.49 0.65
CA SER A 182 -19.59 -3.87 1.99
C SER A 182 -18.63 -4.41 3.05
N LYS A 183 -17.81 -5.43 2.72
CA LYS A 183 -16.97 -6.13 3.70
C LYS A 183 -15.55 -5.57 3.81
N THR A 184 -15.08 -4.83 2.79
CA THR A 184 -13.77 -4.17 2.84
C THR A 184 -13.90 -2.79 3.47
N ARG A 185 -12.93 -2.44 4.31
CA ARG A 185 -12.79 -1.11 4.89
C ARG A 185 -11.39 -0.58 4.59
N ILE A 186 -11.31 0.66 4.14
CA ILE A 186 -10.06 1.36 3.90
C ILE A 186 -10.02 2.56 4.86
N ASP A 187 -8.99 2.64 5.70
CA ASP A 187 -8.75 3.81 6.55
C ASP A 187 -7.48 4.52 6.05
N VAL A 188 -7.53 5.85 5.97
CA VAL A 188 -6.41 6.71 5.56
C VAL A 188 -5.98 7.55 6.75
N VAL A 189 -4.69 7.54 7.07
CA VAL A 189 -4.09 8.44 8.05
C VAL A 189 -3.05 9.32 7.37
N ASP A 190 -3.25 10.63 7.47
CA ASP A 190 -2.35 11.63 6.89
C ASP A 190 -2.31 12.89 7.77
N ILE A 191 -1.25 13.68 7.67
CA ILE A 191 -1.15 14.98 8.34
C ILE A 191 -1.80 16.09 7.50
N ASP A 192 -1.86 15.90 6.18
CA ASP A 192 -2.31 16.90 5.21
C ASP A 192 -3.84 16.87 5.01
N GLU A 193 -4.52 17.82 5.62
CA GLU A 193 -5.97 17.98 5.50
C GLU A 193 -6.45 18.16 4.06
N ARG A 194 -5.61 18.71 3.15
CA ARG A 194 -6.01 18.95 1.76
C ARG A 194 -6.28 17.63 1.04
N PHE A 195 -5.40 16.64 1.23
CA PHE A 195 -5.58 15.31 0.66
C PHE A 195 -6.70 14.55 1.37
N LEU A 196 -6.79 14.64 2.70
CA LEU A 196 -7.86 13.99 3.45
C LEU A 196 -9.26 14.48 3.05
N SER A 197 -9.44 15.80 2.89
CA SER A 197 -10.69 16.40 2.40
C SER A 197 -10.98 15.94 0.98
N TYR A 198 -10.00 15.99 0.08
CA TYR A 198 -10.17 15.56 -1.30
C TYR A 198 -10.56 14.08 -1.43
N ILE A 199 -9.89 13.19 -0.69
CA ILE A 199 -10.21 11.76 -0.63
C ILE A 199 -11.60 11.57 -0.02
N GLY A 200 -11.93 12.29 1.06
CA GLY A 200 -13.22 12.20 1.73
C GLY A 200 -14.39 12.62 0.85
N GLU A 201 -14.25 13.73 0.11
CA GLU A 201 -15.24 14.20 -0.87
C GLU A 201 -15.41 13.21 -2.02
N THR A 202 -14.30 12.68 -2.54
CA THR A 202 -14.32 11.64 -3.58
C THR A 202 -15.01 10.37 -3.08
N ALA A 203 -14.71 9.95 -1.85
CA ALA A 203 -15.33 8.79 -1.22
C ALA A 203 -16.84 8.97 -1.02
N ALA A 204 -17.28 10.17 -0.61
CA ALA A 204 -18.70 10.47 -0.47
C ALA A 204 -19.43 10.48 -1.83
N ARG A 205 -18.85 11.14 -2.84
CA ARG A 205 -19.40 11.22 -4.20
C ARG A 205 -19.54 9.85 -4.85
N GLU A 206 -18.48 9.04 -4.77
CA GLU A 206 -18.38 7.74 -5.42
C GLU A 206 -18.85 6.58 -4.53
N ARG A 207 -19.30 6.86 -3.30
CA ARG A 207 -19.74 5.89 -2.27
C ARG A 207 -18.68 4.82 -1.95
N LEU A 208 -17.44 5.25 -1.76
CA LEU A 208 -16.29 4.38 -1.50
C LEU A 208 -16.17 4.05 0.00
N PRO A 209 -15.68 2.86 0.37
CA PRO A 209 -15.53 2.44 1.77
C PRO A 209 -14.29 3.03 2.45
N ILE A 210 -14.01 4.32 2.23
CA ILE A 210 -12.82 5.03 2.71
C ILE A 210 -13.17 5.90 3.92
N HIS A 211 -12.31 5.86 4.93
CA HIS A 211 -12.43 6.69 6.13
C HIS A 211 -11.13 7.48 6.34
N CYS A 212 -11.19 8.79 6.18
CA CYS A 212 -10.04 9.68 6.35
C CYS A 212 -9.91 10.11 7.81
N ARG A 213 -8.67 10.16 8.30
CA ARG A 213 -8.34 10.63 9.66
C ARG A 213 -7.08 11.45 9.61
N ARG A 214 -7.16 12.65 10.18
CA ARG A 214 -5.97 13.48 10.36
C ARG A 214 -5.15 12.94 11.52
N TRP A 215 -3.89 12.63 11.25
CA TRP A 215 -2.96 12.15 12.27
C TRP A 215 -1.53 12.54 11.92
N ASP A 216 -0.79 13.09 12.90
CA ASP A 216 0.65 13.23 12.77
C ASP A 216 1.33 11.92 13.17
N LEU A 217 1.98 11.27 12.21
CA LEU A 217 2.66 10.00 12.41
C LEU A 217 3.91 10.11 13.30
N ARG A 218 4.33 11.32 13.69
CA ARG A 218 5.27 11.49 14.81
C ARG A 218 4.68 10.94 16.09
N GLN A 219 3.37 11.05 16.30
CA GLN A 219 2.68 10.46 17.44
C GLN A 219 2.36 8.98 17.19
N PRO A 220 2.33 8.12 18.24
CA PRO A 220 1.82 6.75 18.12
C PRO A 220 0.42 6.74 17.51
N LEU A 221 0.03 5.63 16.85
CA LEU A 221 -1.36 5.48 16.41
C LEU A 221 -2.30 5.40 17.61
N ALA A 222 -3.48 6.00 17.50
CA ALA A 222 -4.53 5.90 18.50
C ALA A 222 -4.84 4.42 18.83
N GLU A 223 -5.13 4.13 20.10
CA GLU A 223 -5.30 2.76 20.59
C GLU A 223 -6.39 1.99 19.82
N GLU A 224 -7.48 2.66 19.46
CA GLU A 224 -8.59 2.05 18.72
C GLU A 224 -8.22 1.58 17.29
N TRP A 225 -7.06 2.00 16.76
CA TRP A 225 -6.56 1.64 15.43
C TRP A 225 -5.47 0.57 15.48
N GLN A 226 -4.90 0.31 16.68
CA GLN A 226 -3.84 -0.67 16.84
C GLN A 226 -4.38 -2.10 16.73
N GLY A 227 -3.64 -2.97 16.03
CA GLY A 227 -4.02 -4.39 15.92
C GLY A 227 -5.24 -4.67 15.03
N GLN A 228 -5.70 -3.71 14.23
CA GLN A 228 -6.99 -3.79 13.52
C GLN A 228 -6.87 -4.17 12.03
N TYR A 229 -5.70 -3.95 11.43
CA TYR A 229 -5.54 -3.98 9.98
C TYR A 229 -4.95 -5.30 9.48
N ASP A 230 -5.39 -5.71 8.30
CA ASP A 230 -4.93 -6.93 7.63
C ASP A 230 -3.66 -6.70 6.81
N CYS A 231 -3.48 -5.48 6.30
CA CYS A 231 -2.31 -4.98 5.59
C CYS A 231 -2.25 -3.45 5.64
N PHE A 232 -1.11 -2.87 5.25
CA PHE A 232 -1.02 -1.43 5.04
C PHE A 232 -0.13 -1.02 3.86
N PHE A 233 -0.39 0.17 3.33
CA PHE A 233 0.40 0.87 2.32
C PHE A 233 1.13 2.05 2.92
N THR A 234 2.33 2.32 2.43
CA THR A 234 3.04 3.57 2.70
C THR A 234 4.05 3.90 1.60
N ASP A 235 4.15 5.17 1.24
CA ASP A 235 5.25 5.76 0.47
C ASP A 235 5.91 6.81 1.36
N PRO A 236 6.79 6.39 2.28
CA PRO A 236 7.26 7.24 3.36
C PRO A 236 8.35 8.20 2.87
N PRO A 237 8.71 9.21 3.68
CA PRO A 237 9.87 10.05 3.43
C PRO A 237 11.13 9.23 3.14
N TYR A 238 11.92 9.65 2.15
CA TYR A 238 13.03 8.85 1.61
C TYR A 238 14.32 8.88 2.45
N THR A 239 14.16 9.01 3.77
CA THR A 239 15.20 8.88 4.80
C THR A 239 15.03 7.54 5.52
N LEU A 240 16.09 7.02 6.16
CA LEU A 240 15.96 5.77 6.94
C LEU A 240 15.03 5.98 8.14
N GLN A 241 15.13 7.13 8.80
CA GLN A 241 14.31 7.51 9.95
C GLN A 241 12.83 7.60 9.58
N GLY A 242 12.50 8.31 8.50
CA GLY A 242 11.13 8.45 8.01
C GLY A 242 10.51 7.12 7.60
N MET A 243 11.27 6.30 6.85
CA MET A 243 10.84 4.95 6.49
C MET A 243 10.57 4.09 7.74
N THR A 244 11.52 4.04 8.68
CA THR A 244 11.37 3.23 9.90
C THR A 244 10.22 3.73 10.78
N LEU A 245 9.97 5.04 10.85
CA LEU A 245 8.81 5.61 11.55
C LEU A 245 7.48 5.18 10.94
N PHE A 246 7.31 5.36 9.63
CA PHE A 246 6.06 5.02 8.95
C PHE A 246 5.78 3.51 9.01
N LEU A 247 6.82 2.68 8.82
CA LEU A 247 6.72 1.23 9.04
C LEU A 247 6.36 0.90 10.50
N SER A 248 6.96 1.58 11.47
CA SER A 248 6.65 1.41 12.90
C SER A 248 5.18 1.70 13.22
N ARG A 249 4.60 2.76 12.63
CA ARG A 249 3.17 3.08 12.76
C ARG A 249 2.30 2.01 12.10
N GLY A 250 2.63 1.60 10.87
CA GLY A 250 1.88 0.55 10.18
C GLY A 250 1.91 -0.79 10.89
N ILE A 251 3.06 -1.20 11.40
CA ILE A 251 3.21 -2.42 12.20
C ILE A 251 2.32 -2.37 13.44
N SER A 252 2.22 -1.22 14.13
CA SER A 252 1.32 -1.08 15.29
C SER A 252 -0.16 -1.22 14.92
N GLY A 253 -0.55 -0.81 13.71
CA GLY A 253 -1.90 -0.98 13.19
C GLY A 253 -2.24 -2.42 12.79
N LEU A 254 -1.25 -3.25 12.44
CA LEU A 254 -1.51 -4.60 11.94
C LEU A 254 -2.00 -5.55 13.04
N LYS A 255 -2.97 -6.40 12.69
CA LYS A 255 -3.34 -7.58 13.49
C LYS A 255 -2.07 -8.38 13.79
N LYS A 256 -1.94 -8.84 15.05
CA LYS A 256 -0.82 -9.68 15.49
C LYS A 256 -0.93 -11.08 14.90
N ARG A 257 -0.47 -11.24 13.65
CA ARG A 257 -0.41 -12.52 12.94
C ARG A 257 0.83 -12.58 12.05
N LYS A 258 1.28 -13.79 11.74
CA LYS A 258 2.34 -14.02 10.74
C LYS A 258 1.81 -13.74 9.34
N GLY A 259 2.69 -13.29 8.46
CA GLY A 259 2.42 -13.19 7.03
C GLY A 259 1.53 -12.02 6.63
N ALA A 260 1.19 -11.09 7.53
CA ALA A 260 0.46 -9.87 7.16
C ALA A 260 1.31 -9.03 6.19
N PRO A 261 0.81 -8.70 5.00
CA PRO A 261 1.60 -8.00 3.99
C PRO A 261 1.70 -6.50 4.29
N ILE A 262 2.86 -5.95 3.96
CA ILE A 262 3.19 -4.53 4.05
C ILE A 262 3.65 -4.09 2.66
N PHE A 263 3.07 -3.01 2.18
CA PHE A 263 3.28 -2.47 0.85
C PHE A 263 4.07 -1.18 0.94
N LEU A 264 5.39 -1.28 0.77
CA LEU A 264 6.33 -0.17 0.91
C LEU A 264 6.78 0.32 -0.48
N SER A 265 6.41 1.54 -0.83
CA SER A 265 7.04 2.26 -1.94
C SER A 265 8.29 2.96 -1.45
N PHE A 266 9.37 2.90 -2.23
CA PHE A 266 10.61 3.55 -1.84
C PHE A 266 11.51 3.84 -3.05
N ALA A 267 12.25 4.93 -3.03
CA ALA A 267 13.21 5.28 -4.07
C ALA A 267 14.35 4.25 -4.21
N HIS A 268 14.92 4.12 -5.42
CA HIS A 268 16.20 3.43 -5.60
C HIS A 268 17.32 4.29 -5.01
N LYS A 269 18.16 3.73 -4.13
CA LYS A 269 19.29 4.40 -3.48
C LYS A 269 20.59 3.62 -3.71
N SER A 270 21.71 4.13 -3.20
CA SER A 270 23.00 3.44 -3.31
C SER A 270 22.95 2.06 -2.63
N PRO A 271 23.82 1.10 -3.05
CA PRO A 271 23.89 -0.21 -2.41
C PRO A 271 24.05 -0.17 -0.88
N GLU A 272 24.80 0.79 -0.34
CA GLU A 272 25.01 0.98 1.09
C GLU A 272 23.72 1.40 1.80
N PHE A 273 22.96 2.31 1.18
CA PHE A 273 21.65 2.72 1.70
C PHE A 273 20.67 1.54 1.65
N MET A 274 20.66 0.79 0.55
CA MET A 274 19.81 -0.38 0.38
C MET A 274 20.13 -1.47 1.42
N LEU A 275 21.41 -1.68 1.74
CA LEU A 275 21.84 -2.57 2.82
C LEU A 275 21.39 -2.05 4.19
N ALA A 276 21.51 -0.74 4.45
CA ALA A 276 21.02 -0.14 5.69
C ALA A 276 19.50 -0.33 5.85
N MET A 277 18.74 -0.10 4.78
CA MET A 277 17.30 -0.35 4.73
C MET A 277 16.96 -1.81 5.04
N GLN A 278 17.67 -2.78 4.45
CA GLN A 278 17.47 -4.21 4.75
C GLN A 278 17.76 -4.53 6.23
N ARG A 279 18.78 -3.91 6.83
CA ARG A 279 19.08 -4.07 8.26
C ARG A 279 17.95 -3.54 9.14
N GLU A 280 17.30 -2.44 8.77
CA GLU A 280 16.12 -1.93 9.47
C GLU A 280 14.94 -2.91 9.38
N PHE A 281 14.70 -3.52 8.22
CA PHE A 281 13.67 -4.57 8.09
C PHE A 281 13.93 -5.76 9.01
N VAL A 282 15.19 -6.23 9.07
CA VAL A 282 15.59 -7.32 9.97
C VAL A 282 15.42 -6.92 11.42
N ARG A 283 15.80 -5.68 11.82
CA ARG A 283 15.64 -5.19 13.19
C ARG A 283 14.18 -5.19 13.63
N MET A 284 13.27 -4.77 12.74
CA MET A 284 11.82 -4.81 12.95
C MET A 284 11.21 -6.22 12.83
N GLY A 285 12.01 -7.26 12.54
CA GLY A 285 11.53 -8.63 12.40
C GLY A 285 10.64 -8.84 11.16
N LEU A 286 10.90 -8.13 10.07
CA LEU A 286 10.17 -8.22 8.81
C LEU A 286 10.91 -9.10 7.79
N MET A 287 10.14 -9.83 6.99
CA MET A 287 10.65 -10.59 5.84
C MET A 287 10.38 -9.82 4.54
N VAL A 288 11.37 -9.72 3.67
CA VAL A 288 11.16 -9.24 2.28
C VAL A 288 10.60 -10.39 1.44
N SER A 289 9.33 -10.28 1.05
CA SER A 289 8.65 -11.30 0.23
C SER A 289 8.85 -11.07 -1.27
N ALA A 290 8.94 -9.81 -1.71
CA ALA A 290 9.19 -9.46 -3.10
C ALA A 290 9.74 -8.04 -3.22
N THR A 291 10.53 -7.78 -4.26
CA THR A 291 10.96 -6.44 -4.66
C THR A 291 10.69 -6.27 -6.15
N PHE A 292 9.89 -5.27 -6.50
CA PHE A 292 9.55 -4.93 -7.87
C PHE A 292 10.26 -3.63 -8.26
N PRO A 293 11.38 -3.70 -8.99
CA PRO A 293 12.08 -2.50 -9.43
C PRO A 293 11.24 -1.74 -10.47
N ARG A 294 11.31 -0.41 -10.44
CA ARG A 294 10.63 0.48 -11.40
C ARG A 294 9.12 0.25 -11.41
N PHE A 295 8.55 -0.04 -10.24
CA PHE A 295 7.13 -0.32 -10.08
C PHE A 295 6.30 0.95 -10.09
N ASN A 296 6.76 1.97 -9.37
CA ASN A 296 6.08 3.25 -9.24
C ASN A 296 6.64 4.25 -10.24
N GLU A 297 5.75 5.02 -10.85
CA GLU A 297 6.07 6.13 -11.76
C GLU A 297 5.47 7.43 -11.21
N TYR A 298 6.23 8.52 -11.27
CA TYR A 298 5.85 9.83 -10.72
C TYR A 298 5.91 10.94 -11.78
N GLU A 299 5.06 11.94 -11.64
CA GLU A 299 5.02 13.13 -12.50
C GLU A 299 6.13 14.13 -12.10
N GLY A 300 6.84 14.72 -13.08
CA GLY A 300 7.67 15.91 -12.87
C GLY A 300 9.04 15.75 -12.17
N ALA A 301 9.48 14.53 -11.83
CA ALA A 301 10.78 14.23 -11.20
C ALA A 301 11.87 13.73 -12.19
N GLU A 302 12.13 14.51 -13.25
CA GLU A 302 13.02 14.14 -14.37
C GLU A 302 14.45 13.76 -13.94
N MET A 303 14.97 14.34 -12.85
CA MET A 303 16.33 14.07 -12.36
C MET A 303 16.56 12.66 -11.79
N ILE A 304 15.50 11.89 -11.50
CA ILE A 304 15.57 10.49 -11.04
C ILE A 304 14.87 9.52 -12.01
N ALA A 305 14.67 9.95 -13.25
CA ALA A 305 13.90 9.23 -14.26
C ALA A 305 12.50 8.80 -13.78
N ASN A 306 11.93 9.51 -12.81
CA ASN A 306 10.54 9.35 -12.37
C ASN A 306 10.14 7.97 -11.82
N ARG A 307 11.06 7.09 -11.42
CA ARG A 307 10.72 5.70 -11.06
C ARG A 307 11.27 5.24 -9.71
N SER A 308 10.43 4.59 -8.91
CA SER A 308 10.81 3.95 -7.64
C SER A 308 10.50 2.45 -7.65
N GLN A 309 10.70 1.76 -6.52
CA GLN A 309 10.39 0.34 -6.36
C GLN A 309 9.25 0.13 -5.39
N MET A 310 8.59 -1.02 -5.55
CA MET A 310 7.63 -1.54 -4.61
C MET A 310 8.20 -2.75 -3.90
N ILE A 311 8.23 -2.72 -2.58
CA ILE A 311 8.74 -3.79 -1.73
C ILE A 311 7.55 -4.36 -0.96
N VAL A 312 7.32 -5.67 -1.09
CA VAL A 312 6.31 -6.37 -0.29
C VAL A 312 7.03 -7.02 0.87
N LEU A 313 6.80 -6.51 2.08
CA LEU A 313 7.27 -7.13 3.32
C LEU A 313 6.16 -7.99 3.91
N LYS A 314 6.52 -8.93 4.78
CA LYS A 314 5.58 -9.72 5.57
C LYS A 314 6.01 -9.76 7.03
N THR A 315 5.02 -9.75 7.92
CA THR A 315 5.25 -9.93 9.35
C THR A 315 5.69 -11.37 9.68
N THR A 316 6.46 -11.49 10.75
CA THR A 316 6.91 -12.74 11.38
C THR A 316 6.47 -12.75 12.84
N GLU A 317 6.80 -13.81 13.59
CA GLU A 317 6.59 -13.82 15.06
C GLU A 317 7.42 -12.77 15.80
N GLN A 318 8.52 -12.32 15.19
CA GLN A 318 9.45 -11.36 15.80
C GLN A 318 9.10 -9.91 15.44
N THR A 319 8.07 -9.71 14.61
CA THR A 319 7.71 -8.38 14.13
C THR A 319 7.33 -7.47 15.29
N ARG A 320 7.99 -6.32 15.35
CA ARG A 320 7.70 -5.27 16.32
C ARG A 320 7.95 -3.90 15.70
N SER A 321 7.22 -2.92 16.22
CA SER A 321 7.47 -1.51 15.92
C SER A 321 8.83 -1.11 16.50
N GLU A 322 9.66 -0.42 15.72
CA GLU A 322 10.95 0.09 16.22
C GLU A 322 10.73 1.33 17.10
N TYR A 323 9.80 2.20 16.70
CA TYR A 323 9.42 3.40 17.45
C TYR A 323 8.03 3.24 18.06
N ALA A 324 7.96 2.91 19.35
CA ALA A 324 6.69 2.77 20.07
C ALA A 324 6.10 4.11 20.56
N GLY A 325 6.95 5.09 20.88
CA GLY A 325 6.56 6.39 21.44
C GLY A 325 6.49 7.52 20.41
N ALA A 326 6.37 8.75 20.91
CA ALA A 326 6.48 9.96 20.09
C ALA A 326 7.87 10.04 19.43
N PHE A 327 7.92 10.57 18.21
CA PHE A 327 9.13 10.74 17.43
C PHE A 327 9.44 12.24 17.28
N GLU A 328 10.59 12.66 17.80
CA GLU A 328 10.98 14.08 17.88
C GLU A 328 12.06 14.47 16.86
N ASP A 329 12.72 13.48 16.25
CA ASP A 329 13.82 13.71 15.31
C ASP A 329 13.34 14.17 13.93
N ALA A 330 14.30 14.60 13.11
CA ALA A 330 14.10 14.90 11.69
C ALA A 330 13.76 13.62 10.89
N LEU A 331 12.72 13.69 10.07
CA LEU A 331 12.25 12.56 9.26
C LEU A 331 12.12 12.90 7.77
N TYR A 332 11.77 14.14 7.43
CA TYR A 332 11.63 14.55 6.04
C TYR A 332 13.00 14.82 5.40
N THR A 333 13.11 14.63 4.08
CA THR A 333 14.37 14.82 3.36
C THR A 333 14.89 16.25 3.54
N GLY A 334 14.00 17.24 3.56
CA GLY A 334 14.36 18.65 3.81
C GLY A 334 14.88 18.93 5.23
N GLU A 335 14.42 18.17 6.23
CA GLU A 335 14.87 18.30 7.62
C GLU A 335 16.23 17.64 7.86
N VAL A 336 16.43 16.45 7.27
CA VAL A 336 17.66 15.66 7.39
C VAL A 336 18.77 16.23 6.52
N LYS A 337 18.46 16.60 5.27
CA LYS A 337 19.41 17.21 4.33
C LYS A 337 19.13 18.70 4.25
N ARG A 338 19.56 19.43 5.28
CA ARG A 338 19.48 20.89 5.32
C ARG A 338 20.29 21.44 4.16
N THR A 339 19.59 22.01 3.17
CA THR A 339 20.23 22.58 1.99
C THR A 339 19.80 24.01 1.80
N LEU A 340 20.77 24.85 1.46
CA LEU A 340 20.55 26.22 1.03
C LEU A 340 20.87 26.28 -0.47
N ARG A 341 19.86 26.62 -1.27
CA ARG A 341 19.97 26.71 -2.72
C ARG A 341 19.88 28.16 -3.15
N THR A 342 20.78 28.61 -4.00
CA THR A 342 20.75 29.96 -4.57
C THR A 342 20.14 29.88 -5.96
N TYR A 343 18.99 30.52 -6.16
CA TYR A 343 18.35 30.65 -7.46
C TYR A 343 18.55 32.05 -8.02
N ARG A 344 18.70 32.16 -9.34
CA ARG A 344 18.79 33.43 -10.06
C ARG A 344 17.57 33.62 -10.93
N CYS A 345 16.87 34.74 -10.78
CA CYS A 345 15.79 35.12 -11.68
C CYS A 345 16.32 35.29 -13.10
N GLN A 346 15.73 34.61 -14.08
CA GLN A 346 16.20 34.68 -15.46
C GLN A 346 15.92 36.03 -16.15
N GLN A 347 14.97 36.82 -15.64
CA GLN A 347 14.63 38.12 -16.24
C GLN A 347 15.49 39.28 -15.68
N CYS A 348 15.67 39.37 -14.37
CA CYS A 348 16.37 40.51 -13.74
C CYS A 348 17.69 40.16 -13.05
N GLY A 349 18.06 38.87 -13.01
CA GLY A 349 19.30 38.41 -12.38
C GLY A 349 19.28 38.38 -10.86
N GLU A 350 18.16 38.73 -10.21
CA GLU A 350 18.05 38.73 -8.74
C GLU A 350 18.34 37.35 -8.16
N ALA A 351 19.18 37.29 -7.13
CA ALA A 351 19.47 36.06 -6.40
C ALA A 351 18.47 35.89 -5.27
N VAL A 352 17.92 34.68 -5.13
CA VAL A 352 16.98 34.33 -4.06
C VAL A 352 17.45 33.03 -3.41
N TYR A 353 17.51 33.01 -2.09
CA TYR A 353 17.93 31.85 -1.32
C TYR A 353 16.72 30.99 -0.96
N VAL A 354 16.78 29.70 -1.31
CA VAL A 354 15.67 28.76 -1.18
C VAL A 354 16.09 27.54 -0.35
N GLY A 355 15.37 27.29 0.75
CA GLY A 355 15.61 26.15 1.64
C GLY A 355 15.91 26.55 3.08
N PHE A 356 16.82 25.84 3.73
CA PHE A 356 17.10 26.01 5.17
C PHE A 356 17.64 27.42 5.47
N GLN A 357 16.90 28.21 6.26
CA GLN A 357 17.19 29.62 6.56
C GLN A 357 17.26 30.55 5.32
N GLY A 358 16.67 30.15 4.18
CA GLY A 358 16.58 30.99 2.99
C GLY A 358 15.39 31.97 3.03
N ASP A 359 15.32 32.85 2.02
CA ASP A 359 14.24 33.82 1.83
C ASP A 359 12.87 33.14 1.62
N VAL A 360 12.87 31.99 0.96
CA VAL A 360 11.67 31.21 0.62
C VAL A 360 11.94 29.73 0.89
N PRO A 361 10.98 28.95 1.43
CA PRO A 361 11.27 27.56 1.80
C PRO A 361 11.41 26.60 0.59
N THR A 362 10.68 26.83 -0.50
CA THR A 362 10.68 25.95 -1.69
C THR A 362 10.73 26.75 -2.99
N ILE A 363 11.17 26.09 -4.08
CA ILE A 363 11.26 26.73 -5.40
C ILE A 363 9.87 26.95 -5.98
N GLU A 364 8.93 26.04 -5.73
CA GLU A 364 7.53 26.15 -6.14
C GLU A 364 6.87 27.38 -5.52
N GLN A 365 7.13 27.65 -4.24
CA GLN A 365 6.64 28.86 -3.59
C GLN A 365 7.26 30.12 -4.18
N LEU A 366 8.56 30.10 -4.48
CA LEU A 366 9.22 31.22 -5.16
C LEU A 366 8.62 31.47 -6.56
N LYS A 367 8.34 30.42 -7.33
CA LYS A 367 7.67 30.53 -8.64
C LYS A 367 6.27 31.12 -8.50
N ASN A 368 5.48 30.67 -7.53
CA ASN A 368 4.12 31.16 -7.29
C ASN A 368 4.09 32.62 -6.80
N GLN A 369 5.05 33.04 -5.97
CA GLN A 369 5.16 34.41 -5.47
C GLN A 369 5.76 35.37 -6.51
N GLY A 370 6.53 34.83 -7.46
CA GLY A 370 7.32 35.58 -8.42
C GLY A 370 8.55 36.23 -7.79
N CYS A 371 9.48 36.64 -8.65
CA CYS A 371 10.73 37.29 -8.26
C CYS A 371 10.42 38.54 -7.41
N PRO A 372 11.08 38.72 -6.24
CA PRO A 372 10.80 39.86 -5.37
C PRO A 372 11.02 41.20 -6.06
N ARG A 373 11.91 41.25 -7.07
CA ARG A 373 12.23 42.45 -7.84
C ARG A 373 11.35 42.68 -9.08
N CYS A 374 11.11 41.65 -9.90
CA CYS A 374 10.47 41.83 -11.21
C CYS A 374 9.22 40.96 -11.43
N LYS A 375 8.79 40.20 -10.41
CA LYS A 375 7.63 39.30 -10.44
C LYS A 375 7.68 38.13 -11.44
N ASN A 376 8.78 37.96 -12.17
CA ASN A 376 9.02 36.78 -13.01
C ASN A 376 8.97 35.47 -12.21
N ASP A 377 8.45 34.41 -12.81
CA ASP A 377 8.34 33.08 -12.18
C ASP A 377 9.45 32.10 -12.61
N THR A 378 10.34 32.51 -13.50
CA THR A 378 11.36 31.63 -14.06
C THR A 378 12.72 31.87 -13.41
N PHE A 379 13.30 30.81 -12.84
CA PHE A 379 14.53 30.85 -12.05
C PHE A 379 15.51 29.74 -12.45
N GLN A 380 16.80 30.03 -12.38
CA GLN A 380 17.89 29.08 -12.61
C GLN A 380 18.60 28.75 -11.29
N LEU A 381 18.85 27.48 -11.00
CA LEU A 381 19.68 27.09 -9.85
C LEU A 381 21.15 27.43 -10.13
N ILE A 382 21.76 28.21 -9.25
CA ILE A 382 23.17 28.61 -9.35
C ILE A 382 24.04 27.76 -8.43
N GLU A 383 23.58 27.52 -7.20
CA GLU A 383 24.37 26.85 -6.18
C GLU A 383 23.49 26.03 -5.25
N LYS A 384 24.01 24.90 -4.78
CA LYS A 384 23.38 24.08 -3.73
C LYS A 384 24.43 23.73 -2.68
N LYS A 385 24.26 24.25 -1.47
CA LYS A 385 25.08 23.93 -0.30
C LYS A 385 24.33 22.99 0.63
N SER A 386 25.01 21.97 1.14
CA SER A 386 24.58 21.23 2.32
C SER A 386 25.04 21.99 3.55
N VAL A 387 24.13 22.21 4.51
CA VAL A 387 24.32 22.97 5.75
C VAL A 387 24.40 22.04 6.93
#